data_AF-V5HSR2-F1
#
_entry.id   AF-V5HSR2-F1
#
_cell.length_a   1.000
_cell.length_b   1.000
_cell.length_c   1.000
_cell.angle_alpha   90.00
_cell.angle_beta   90.00
_cell.angle_gamma   90.00
#
_symmetry.space_group_name_H-M   'P 1'
#
loop_
_entity.id
_entity.type
_entity.pdbx_description
1 polymer ?
#
loop_
_entity_poly.entity_id
_entity_poly.type
_entity_poly.pdbx_seq_one_letter_code
_entity_poly.pdbx_strand_id
1 'polypeptide(L)'
;PFKAFLIKAFDEDEKDVGQFVQLGARSRLMPNCSAVTHTHPEEKTNILARWRAPKDRRGKVHFKATVLKTFSNFYHAMPSTLPEEA
;
A
#
# COMPACT_ATOMS: atom_id res chain seq x y z
N PRO A 1 9.54 -10.63 -9.86
CA PRO A 1 8.13 -10.99 -9.63
C PRO A 1 7.88 -11.18 -8.12
N PHE A 2 6.65 -10.93 -7.65
CA PHE A 2 6.20 -11.15 -6.27
C PHE A 2 4.77 -11.73 -6.25
N LYS A 3 4.37 -12.38 -5.15
CA LYS A 3 3.07 -13.07 -5.03
C LYS A 3 2.06 -12.28 -4.21
N ALA A 4 2.54 -11.62 -3.16
CA ALA A 4 1.69 -10.84 -2.26
C ALA A 4 2.30 -9.47 -1.97
N PHE A 5 1.42 -8.55 -1.59
CA PHE A 5 1.80 -7.22 -1.16
C PHE A 5 0.83 -6.71 -0.09
N LEU A 6 1.29 -5.75 0.70
CA LEU A 6 0.48 -4.92 1.58
C LEU A 6 1.01 -3.50 1.46
N ILE A 7 0.13 -2.53 1.19
CA ILE A 7 0.46 -1.11 1.25
C ILE A 7 -0.41 -0.47 2.31
N LYS A 8 0.20 0.24 3.25
CA LYS A 8 -0.48 1.01 4.30
C LYS A 8 -0.24 2.50 4.11
N ALA A 9 -1.23 3.32 4.42
CA ALA A 9 -1.14 4.78 4.46
C ALA A 9 -1.41 5.29 5.88
N PHE A 10 -0.49 6.08 6.43
CA PHE A 10 -0.57 6.59 7.79
C PHE A 10 0.04 8.00 7.90
N ASP A 11 -0.29 8.73 8.95
CA ASP A 11 0.28 10.06 9.26
C ASP A 11 1.55 9.96 10.13
N GLU A 12 2.08 11.11 10.58
CA GLU A 12 3.31 11.17 11.40
C GLU A 12 3.15 10.48 12.78
N ASP A 13 1.92 10.28 13.27
CA ASP A 13 1.60 9.57 14.52
C ASP A 13 1.33 8.07 14.30
N GLU A 14 1.61 7.54 13.11
CA GLU A 14 1.25 6.19 12.68
C GLU A 14 -0.26 5.88 12.68
N LYS A 15 -1.12 6.91 12.65
CA LYS A 15 -2.57 6.72 12.53
C LYS A 15 -2.96 6.56 11.07
N ASP A 16 -3.85 5.62 10.78
CA ASP A 16 -4.32 5.36 9.41
C ASP A 16 -4.93 6.62 8.77
N VAL A 17 -4.55 6.92 7.53
CA VAL A 17 -4.98 8.14 6.82
C VAL A 17 -5.50 7.88 5.42
N GLY A 18 -6.56 8.61 5.06
CA GLY A 18 -7.25 8.48 3.79
C GLY A 18 -7.83 7.08 3.59
N GLN A 19 -8.15 6.77 2.34
CA GLN A 19 -8.73 5.49 1.97
C GLN A 19 -8.18 5.02 0.63
N PHE A 20 -7.78 3.75 0.56
CA PHE A 20 -7.52 3.12 -0.72
C PHE A 20 -8.84 2.84 -1.46
N VAL A 21 -8.79 2.91 -2.77
CA VAL A 21 -9.89 2.54 -3.67
C VAL A 21 -9.49 1.24 -4.36
N GLN A 22 -10.38 0.25 -4.32
CA GLN A 22 -10.09 -1.04 -4.94
C GLN A 22 -9.94 -0.88 -6.45
N LEU A 23 -8.83 -1.39 -6.99
CA LEU A 23 -8.58 -1.42 -8.42
C LEU A 23 -8.57 -2.87 -8.91
N GLY A 24 -9.61 -3.21 -9.68
CA GLY A 24 -9.77 -4.52 -10.29
C GLY A 24 -9.84 -5.69 -9.29
N ALA A 25 -9.77 -6.91 -9.82
CA ALA A 25 -9.93 -8.14 -9.05
C ALA A 25 -8.65 -8.62 -8.35
N ARG A 26 -7.48 -8.02 -8.65
CA ARG A 26 -6.17 -8.45 -8.12
C ARG A 26 -5.76 -7.75 -6.82
N SER A 27 -6.55 -6.76 -6.39
CA SER A 27 -6.36 -6.03 -5.15
C SER A 27 -7.65 -6.05 -4.34
N ARG A 28 -7.51 -6.00 -3.01
CA ARG A 28 -8.62 -5.86 -2.07
C ARG A 28 -8.24 -4.89 -0.96
N LEU A 29 -9.24 -4.18 -0.46
CA LEU A 29 -9.10 -3.25 0.66
C LEU A 29 -9.05 -4.03 1.99
N MET A 30 -8.35 -3.47 2.97
CA MET A 30 -8.42 -3.97 4.34
C MET A 30 -9.55 -3.26 5.09
N PRO A 31 -10.44 -3.98 5.79
CA PRO A 31 -11.64 -3.39 6.38
C PRO A 31 -11.35 -2.50 7.59
N ASN A 32 -10.27 -2.78 8.33
CA ASN A 32 -10.00 -2.18 9.63
C ASN A 32 -8.80 -1.21 9.63
N CYS A 33 -8.25 -0.91 8.46
CA CYS A 33 -7.12 0.02 8.34
C CYS A 33 -7.03 0.65 6.94
N SER A 34 -6.30 1.75 6.83
CA SER A 34 -6.03 2.37 5.53
C SER A 34 -4.94 1.57 4.79
N ALA A 35 -5.37 0.45 4.21
CA ALA A 35 -4.47 -0.47 3.52
C ALA A 35 -5.12 -1.21 2.35
N VAL A 36 -4.28 -1.64 1.41
CA VAL A 36 -4.64 -2.48 0.27
C VAL A 36 -3.69 -3.66 0.16
N THR A 37 -4.22 -4.84 -0.18
CA THR A 37 -3.45 -6.08 -0.34
C THR A 37 -3.89 -6.86 -1.57
N HIS A 38 -3.15 -7.91 -1.90
CA HIS A 38 -3.51 -8.88 -2.93
C HIS A 38 -4.77 -9.70 -2.59
N THR A 39 -5.46 -10.19 -3.62
CA THR A 39 -6.55 -11.18 -3.49
C THR A 39 -6.05 -12.61 -3.66
N HIS A 40 -5.13 -12.83 -4.59
CA HIS A 40 -4.64 -14.16 -4.97
C HIS A 40 -3.11 -14.16 -5.14
N PRO A 41 -2.43 -15.30 -4.96
CA PRO A 41 -0.97 -15.40 -4.92
C PRO A 41 -0.31 -15.57 -6.30
N GLU A 42 -0.97 -15.22 -7.41
CA GLU A 42 -0.31 -15.30 -8.73
C GLU A 42 0.85 -14.31 -8.82
N GLU A 43 1.81 -14.60 -9.70
CA GLU A 43 2.96 -13.74 -9.87
C GLU A 43 2.60 -12.38 -10.48
N LYS A 44 3.20 -11.34 -9.91
CA LYS A 44 3.02 -9.93 -10.27
C LYS A 44 4.38 -9.28 -10.45
N THR A 45 4.51 -8.39 -11.42
CA THR A 45 5.70 -7.56 -11.62
C THR A 45 5.47 -6.14 -11.12
N ASN A 46 4.24 -5.64 -11.25
CA ASN A 46 3.80 -4.35 -10.77
C ASN A 46 2.37 -4.42 -10.24
N ILE A 47 2.00 -3.42 -9.43
CA ILE A 47 0.64 -3.16 -8.98
C ILE A 47 0.39 -1.66 -9.10
N LEU A 48 -0.87 -1.28 -9.28
CA LEU A 48 -1.34 0.09 -9.17
C LEU A 48 -2.29 0.18 -7.99
N ALA A 49 -2.09 1.17 -7.13
CA ALA A 49 -2.98 1.48 -6.02
C ALA A 49 -3.48 2.91 -6.15
N ARG A 50 -4.77 3.14 -5.94
CA ARG A 50 -5.35 4.48 -5.87
C ARG A 50 -5.66 4.79 -4.41
N TRP A 51 -5.13 5.89 -3.93
CA TRP A 51 -5.39 6.40 -2.59
C TRP A 51 -6.13 7.74 -2.70
N ARG A 52 -7.12 7.93 -1.82
CA ARG A 52 -7.93 9.15 -1.73
C ARG A 52 -7.64 9.83 -0.40
N ALA A 53 -7.21 11.07 -0.47
CA ALA A 53 -6.99 11.91 0.70
C ALA A 53 -8.30 12.12 1.49
N PRO A 54 -8.22 12.19 2.83
CA PRO A 54 -9.37 12.55 3.66
C PRO A 54 -9.80 14.00 3.40
N LYS A 55 -11.10 14.28 3.51
CA LYS A 55 -11.65 15.64 3.25
C LYS A 55 -11.56 16.57 4.45
N ASP A 56 -11.50 15.98 5.64
CA ASP A 56 -11.68 16.61 6.95
C ASP A 56 -10.35 16.99 7.64
N ARG A 57 -9.20 16.56 7.10
CA ARG A 57 -7.88 16.87 7.66
C ARG A 57 -6.80 17.07 6.60
N ARG A 58 -5.73 17.74 6.99
CA ARG A 58 -4.53 18.03 6.17
C ARG A 58 -3.28 17.62 6.94
N GLY A 59 -2.21 17.30 6.24
CA GLY A 59 -0.94 16.88 6.84
C GLY A 59 -0.13 16.00 5.90
N LYS A 60 1.00 15.49 6.39
CA LYS A 60 1.82 14.54 5.64
C LYS A 60 1.19 13.14 5.69
N VAL A 61 1.32 12.44 4.58
CA VAL A 61 0.98 11.01 4.48
C VAL A 61 2.25 10.24 4.14
N HIS A 62 2.41 9.12 4.81
CA HIS A 62 3.47 8.16 4.56
C HIS A 62 2.85 6.87 4.03
N PHE A 63 3.51 6.28 3.04
CA PHE A 63 3.16 4.95 2.55
C PHE A 63 4.28 3.98 2.90
N LYS A 64 3.92 2.82 3.44
CA LYS A 64 4.84 1.68 3.62
C LYS A 64 4.32 0.50 2.82
N ALA A 65 5.23 -0.18 2.13
CA ALA A 65 4.93 -1.39 1.37
C ALA A 65 5.67 -2.60 1.94
N THR A 66 4.95 -3.71 2.07
CA THR A 66 5.51 -5.04 2.31
C THR A 66 5.25 -5.88 1.07
N VAL A 67 6.27 -6.54 0.54
CA VAL A 67 6.21 -7.31 -0.70
C VAL A 67 6.80 -8.70 -0.46
N LEU A 68 6.03 -9.73 -0.78
CA LEU A 68 6.39 -11.13 -0.54
C LEU A 68 6.64 -11.84 -1.88
N LYS A 69 7.84 -12.37 -2.08
CA LYS A 69 8.17 -13.26 -3.21
C LYS A 69 7.94 -14.72 -2.83
N THR A 70 8.55 -15.14 -1.72
CA THR A 70 8.37 -16.46 -1.07
C THR A 70 8.38 -16.25 0.45
N PHE A 71 7.98 -17.25 1.24
CA PHE A 71 7.95 -17.12 2.71
C PHE A 71 9.28 -16.64 3.32
N SER A 72 10.41 -17.06 2.76
CA SER A 72 11.75 -16.67 3.19
C SER A 72 12.35 -15.47 2.44
N ASN A 73 11.68 -14.96 1.39
CA ASN A 73 12.16 -13.85 0.57
C ASN A 73 11.08 -12.77 0.48
N PHE A 74 11.21 -11.77 1.34
CA PHE A 74 10.29 -10.65 1.43
C PHE A 74 11.01 -9.35 1.77
N TYR A 75 10.37 -8.25 1.41
CA TYR A 75 10.74 -6.92 1.84
C TYR A 75 9.66 -6.41 2.77
N HIS A 76 10.06 -5.84 3.90
CA HIS A 76 9.16 -5.38 4.94
C HIS A 76 9.27 -3.86 5.12
N ALA A 77 8.12 -3.21 5.29
CA ALA A 77 8.02 -1.79 5.64
C ALA A 77 8.88 -0.85 4.76
N MET A 78 8.96 -1.11 3.46
CA MET A 78 9.65 -0.24 2.51
C MET A 78 8.95 1.13 2.47
N PRO A 79 9.62 2.23 2.84
CA PRO A 79 9.02 3.55 2.80
C PRO A 79 8.85 4.02 1.35
N SER A 80 7.80 4.78 1.07
CA SER A 80 7.70 5.52 -0.19
C SER A 80 8.75 6.61 -0.24
N THR A 81 9.52 6.65 -1.33
CA THR A 81 10.36 7.79 -1.67
C THR A 81 9.61 8.69 -2.65
N LEU A 82 9.71 10.00 -2.48
CA LEU A 82 9.34 10.92 -3.54
C LEU A 82 10.39 10.77 -4.66
N PRO A 83 9.99 10.75 -5.95
CA PRO A 83 10.95 10.98 -7.01
C PRO A 83 11.63 12.34 -6.77
N GLU A 84 12.94 12.43 -7.01
CA GLU A 84 13.56 13.76 -7.17
C GLU A 84 12.78 14.51 -8.25
N GLU A 85 12.47 15.79 -8.01
CA GLU A 85 11.87 16.63 -9.04
C GLU A 85 12.84 16.67 -10.23
N ALA A 86 12.36 16.25 -11.40
CA ALA A 86 13.11 16.23 -12.64
C ALA A 86 13.29 17.64 -13.23
#